data_AF-A0A3D5ZCY5-F1
#
_entry.id   AF-A0A3D5ZCY5-F1
#
_cell.length_a   1.000
_cell.length_b   1.000
_cell.length_c   1.000
_cell.angle_alpha   90.00
_cell.angle_beta   90.00
_cell.angle_gamma   90.00
#
_symmetry.space_group_name_H-M   'P 1'
#
loop_
_entity.id
_entity.type
_entity.pdbx_description
1 polymer ?
#
loop_
_entity_poly.entity_id
_entity_poly.type
_entity_poly.pdbx_seq_one_letter_code
_entity_poly.pdbx_strand_id
1 'polypeptide(L)'
;MKLNILTLCAALLLLVGNKAISQINSYPVNQTITISSGSFTIDVDNDSNDDYTFEILPLSGSLTAARVVSLGNAQVMDGSTFGYPDALNFGADVTDPYSSGNAALGTDVGGGGLFTGAGMKYLGLNLDISGESHLGWISLEVVASNDTIILYDIGYNTTPSDGITSGLTNLTSVNEISAIDFEIYPNPSENIISISYPNSMSSARYSISDLTGKLILKGTMTKNIDVSTLASGTYIVTLAESQNIGRKKFIKK
;
A
#
# COMPACT_ATOMS: atom_id res chain seq x y z
N MET A 1 -37.72 -17.09 60.46
CA MET A 1 -37.75 -16.77 59.02
C MET A 1 -36.30 -16.47 58.59
N LYS A 2 -35.59 -17.46 58.04
CA LYS A 2 -34.20 -17.33 57.59
C LYS A 2 -34.21 -16.88 56.13
N LEU A 3 -33.62 -15.73 55.84
CA LEU A 3 -33.48 -15.19 54.49
C LEU A 3 -32.07 -15.55 53.99
N ASN A 4 -31.99 -16.53 53.08
CA ASN A 4 -30.75 -16.86 52.36
C ASN A 4 -30.57 -15.82 51.25
N ILE A 5 -29.56 -14.96 51.38
CA ILE A 5 -29.13 -14.06 50.31
C ILE A 5 -28.31 -14.87 49.32
N LEU A 6 -28.85 -15.01 48.11
CA LEU A 6 -28.21 -15.63 46.97
C LEU A 6 -27.20 -14.63 46.37
N THR A 7 -25.91 -14.93 46.46
CA THR A 7 -24.85 -14.12 45.85
C THR A 7 -24.90 -14.30 44.34
N LEU A 8 -25.37 -13.28 43.61
CA LEU A 8 -25.36 -13.23 42.15
C LEU A 8 -24.00 -12.69 41.69
N CYS A 9 -23.08 -13.58 41.28
CA CYS A 9 -21.86 -13.18 40.58
C CYS A 9 -22.20 -12.78 39.15
N ALA A 10 -22.26 -11.47 38.87
CA ALA A 10 -22.29 -10.95 37.51
C ALA A 10 -20.88 -11.10 36.90
N ALA A 11 -20.73 -12.05 35.97
CA ALA A 11 -19.53 -12.14 35.14
C ALA A 11 -19.55 -10.97 34.15
N LEU A 12 -18.66 -10.00 34.35
CA LEU A 12 -18.41 -8.91 33.41
C LEU A 12 -17.69 -9.51 32.19
N LEU A 13 -18.41 -9.79 31.11
CA LEU A 13 -17.78 -10.06 29.81
C LEU A 13 -17.15 -8.77 29.32
N LEU A 14 -15.83 -8.67 29.43
CA LEU A 14 -15.04 -7.72 28.64
C LEU A 14 -15.12 -8.17 27.17
N LEU A 15 -16.01 -7.53 26.40
CA LEU A 15 -15.86 -7.53 24.94
C LEU A 15 -14.58 -6.74 24.63
N VAL A 16 -13.48 -7.46 24.46
CA VAL A 16 -12.35 -6.93 23.71
C VAL A 16 -12.82 -6.91 22.26
N GLY A 17 -13.30 -5.75 21.82
CA GLY A 17 -13.51 -5.53 20.39
C GLY A 17 -12.17 -5.73 19.71
N ASN A 18 -12.07 -6.73 18.84
CA ASN A 18 -11.00 -6.74 17.85
C ASN A 18 -11.22 -5.50 17.00
N LYS A 19 -10.51 -4.39 17.28
CA LYS A 19 -10.34 -3.36 16.25
C LYS A 19 -9.68 -4.09 15.09
N ALA A 20 -10.39 -4.21 13.97
CA ALA A 20 -9.78 -4.59 12.72
C ALA A 20 -8.56 -3.67 12.54
N ILE A 21 -7.42 -4.26 12.19
CA ILE A 21 -6.27 -3.44 11.76
C ILE A 21 -6.78 -2.65 10.57
N SER A 22 -6.73 -1.31 10.62
CA SER A 22 -7.09 -0.47 9.49
C SER A 22 -6.31 -0.98 8.27
N GLN A 23 -7.06 -1.40 7.26
CA GLN A 23 -6.51 -1.96 6.03
C GLN A 23 -6.69 -0.90 4.95
N ILE A 24 -5.61 -0.21 4.63
CA ILE A 24 -5.57 0.67 3.46
C ILE A 24 -5.47 -0.21 2.21
N ASN A 25 -6.49 -0.17 1.37
CA ASN A 25 -6.40 -0.68 0.00
C ASN A 25 -5.78 0.42 -0.87
N SER A 26 -4.84 0.04 -1.74
CA SER A 26 -4.17 0.99 -2.64
C SER A 26 -3.80 0.34 -3.96
N TYR A 27 -3.88 1.10 -5.06
CA TYR A 27 -3.54 0.60 -6.39
C TYR A 27 -3.14 1.75 -7.33
N PRO A 28 -2.35 1.46 -8.39
CA PRO A 28 -1.99 2.46 -9.38
C PRO A 28 -3.19 2.84 -10.26
N VAL A 29 -3.31 4.13 -10.55
CA VAL A 29 -4.28 4.71 -11.51
C VAL A 29 -3.59 4.98 -12.85
N ASN A 30 -2.42 5.62 -12.82
CA ASN A 30 -1.56 5.92 -13.98
C ASN A 30 -2.31 6.50 -15.19
N GLN A 31 -3.08 7.55 -14.97
CA GLN A 31 -3.84 8.23 -16.02
C GLN A 31 -3.31 9.62 -16.29
N THR A 32 -3.44 10.07 -17.54
CA THR A 32 -3.20 11.45 -17.94
C THR A 32 -4.43 11.97 -18.65
N ILE A 33 -5.05 13.00 -18.08
CA ILE A 33 -6.28 13.61 -18.55
C ILE A 33 -5.95 14.97 -19.18
N THR A 34 -6.39 15.15 -20.42
CA THR A 34 -6.31 16.36 -21.23
C THR A 34 -7.67 16.59 -21.89
N ILE A 35 -7.87 17.74 -22.54
CA ILE A 35 -9.07 17.94 -23.37
C ILE A 35 -9.21 16.83 -24.43
N SER A 36 -8.10 16.41 -25.03
CA SER A 36 -8.12 15.41 -26.10
C SER A 36 -8.39 13.98 -25.64
N SER A 37 -7.99 13.62 -24.42
CA SER A 37 -8.28 12.28 -23.86
C SER A 37 -9.72 12.15 -23.37
N GLY A 38 -10.42 13.27 -23.17
CA GLY A 38 -11.71 13.30 -22.48
C GLY A 38 -11.54 13.14 -20.97
N SER A 39 -12.67 12.99 -20.28
CA SER A 39 -12.72 12.77 -18.83
C SER A 39 -12.32 11.34 -18.46
N PHE A 40 -11.81 11.16 -17.25
CA PHE A 40 -11.54 9.86 -16.65
C PHE A 40 -12.43 9.67 -15.42
N THR A 41 -13.23 8.61 -15.41
CA THR A 41 -14.12 8.26 -14.31
C THR A 41 -13.57 7.03 -13.58
N ILE A 42 -13.60 7.06 -12.26
CA ILE A 42 -13.06 6.02 -11.39
C ILE A 42 -14.11 5.57 -10.37
N ASP A 43 -14.30 4.25 -10.32
CA ASP A 43 -14.89 3.47 -9.22
C ASP A 43 -13.71 3.07 -8.31
N VAL A 44 -13.66 3.65 -7.12
CA VAL A 44 -12.51 3.57 -6.23
C VAL A 44 -12.47 2.26 -5.47
N ASP A 45 -13.62 1.79 -5.00
CA ASP A 45 -13.76 0.59 -4.17
C ASP A 45 -14.20 -0.66 -4.95
N ASN A 46 -14.44 -0.50 -6.25
CA ASN A 46 -14.85 -1.53 -7.20
C ASN A 46 -16.23 -2.13 -6.83
N ASP A 47 -17.16 -1.28 -6.39
CA ASP A 47 -18.54 -1.66 -6.06
C ASP A 47 -19.53 -1.52 -7.24
N SER A 48 -19.04 -1.14 -8.42
CA SER A 48 -19.79 -0.84 -9.65
C SER A 48 -20.54 0.50 -9.65
N ASN A 49 -20.27 1.38 -8.68
CA ASN A 49 -20.68 2.77 -8.68
C ASN A 49 -19.45 3.65 -8.85
N ASP A 50 -19.47 4.52 -9.87
CA ASP A 50 -18.38 5.47 -10.06
C ASP A 50 -18.38 6.52 -8.94
N ASP A 51 -17.21 6.82 -8.37
CA ASP A 51 -17.05 7.78 -7.28
C ASP A 51 -16.60 9.16 -7.75
N TYR A 52 -15.66 9.23 -8.70
CA TYR A 52 -15.10 10.50 -9.13
C TYR A 52 -14.91 10.55 -10.64
N THR A 53 -15.10 11.74 -11.22
CA THR A 53 -14.67 12.07 -12.58
C THR A 53 -13.63 13.18 -12.56
N PHE A 54 -12.51 12.97 -13.23
CA PHE A 54 -11.48 13.96 -13.47
C PHE A 54 -11.54 14.44 -14.92
N GLU A 55 -11.46 15.74 -15.13
CA GLU A 55 -11.57 16.32 -16.46
C GLU A 55 -10.85 17.66 -16.58
N ILE A 56 -10.55 18.03 -17.83
CA ILE A 56 -10.18 19.39 -18.19
C ILE A 56 -11.39 20.04 -18.87
N LEU A 57 -11.98 21.05 -18.23
CA LEU A 57 -13.05 21.84 -18.80
C LEU A 57 -12.47 22.96 -19.67
N PRO A 58 -12.82 23.04 -20.97
CA PRO A 58 -12.57 24.23 -21.77
C PRO A 58 -13.44 25.41 -21.30
N LEU A 59 -12.81 26.57 -21.12
CA LEU A 59 -13.47 27.83 -20.77
C LEU A 59 -13.49 28.79 -21.98
N SER A 60 -13.80 30.07 -21.74
CA SER A 60 -13.81 31.07 -22.80
C SER A 60 -12.41 31.25 -23.39
N GLY A 61 -12.31 31.18 -24.73
CA GLY A 61 -11.05 31.30 -25.44
C GLY A 61 -10.20 30.02 -25.31
N SER A 62 -8.93 30.18 -24.95
CA SER A 62 -7.99 29.07 -24.75
C SER A 62 -7.81 28.70 -23.27
N LEU A 63 -8.62 29.28 -22.39
CA LEU A 63 -8.53 29.06 -20.94
C LEU A 63 -9.12 27.71 -20.56
N THR A 64 -8.62 27.11 -19.50
CA THR A 64 -9.07 25.80 -19.00
C THR A 64 -9.22 25.79 -17.47
N ALA A 65 -9.95 24.78 -17.00
CA ALA A 65 -9.98 24.40 -15.60
C ALA A 65 -9.81 22.89 -15.43
N ALA A 66 -8.88 22.48 -14.58
CA ALA A 66 -8.73 21.12 -14.10
C ALA A 66 -9.74 20.88 -12.97
N ARG A 67 -10.57 19.85 -13.11
CA ARG A 67 -11.66 19.57 -12.18
C ARG A 67 -11.67 18.14 -11.69
N VAL A 68 -12.21 17.98 -10.49
CA VAL A 68 -12.76 16.74 -9.96
C VAL A 68 -14.25 16.92 -9.75
N VAL A 69 -15.03 15.92 -10.12
CA VAL A 69 -16.47 15.85 -9.90
C VAL A 69 -16.72 14.65 -9.01
N SER A 70 -17.25 14.90 -7.82
CA SER A 70 -17.69 13.82 -6.92
C SER A 70 -19.05 13.32 -7.38
N LEU A 71 -19.16 12.00 -7.55
CA LEU A 71 -20.34 11.29 -8.03
C LEU A 71 -21.04 10.58 -6.85
N GLY A 72 -22.33 10.31 -7.00
CA GLY A 72 -23.13 9.71 -5.93
C GLY A 72 -23.05 10.52 -4.64
N ASN A 73 -22.64 9.86 -3.55
CA ASN A 73 -22.42 10.46 -2.24
C ASN A 73 -20.95 10.71 -1.92
N ALA A 74 -20.03 10.44 -2.86
CA ALA A 74 -18.62 10.72 -2.69
C ALA A 74 -18.36 12.23 -2.53
N GLN A 75 -17.26 12.56 -1.86
CA GLN A 75 -16.87 13.94 -1.57
C GLN A 75 -15.36 14.10 -1.57
N VAL A 76 -14.88 15.33 -1.74
CA VAL A 76 -13.45 15.67 -1.64
C VAL A 76 -13.21 16.55 -0.42
N MET A 77 -12.01 16.45 0.16
CA MET A 77 -11.56 17.35 1.22
C MET A 77 -11.42 18.77 0.67
N ASP A 78 -12.17 19.69 1.24
CA ASP A 78 -12.30 21.05 0.74
C ASP A 78 -12.60 22.00 1.90
N GLY A 79 -11.54 22.52 2.51
CA GLY A 79 -11.56 23.63 3.46
C GLY A 79 -11.99 24.96 2.85
N SER A 80 -12.13 25.06 1.53
CA SER A 80 -12.54 26.28 0.86
C SER A 80 -14.06 26.43 0.88
N THR A 81 -14.54 27.67 0.92
CA THR A 81 -15.97 27.96 0.68
C THR A 81 -16.28 28.14 -0.81
N PHE A 82 -15.38 27.71 -1.70
CA PHE A 82 -15.41 28.05 -3.13
C PHE A 82 -15.28 26.85 -4.08
N GLY A 83 -15.19 25.62 -3.56
CA GLY A 83 -14.99 24.43 -4.39
C GLY A 83 -13.54 24.29 -4.86
N TYR A 84 -12.57 24.64 -4.03
CA TYR A 84 -11.13 24.51 -4.27
C TYR A 84 -10.54 23.53 -3.27
N PRO A 85 -10.46 22.23 -3.63
CA PRO A 85 -10.04 21.19 -2.71
C PRO A 85 -8.63 21.44 -2.17
N ASP A 86 -8.38 20.95 -0.96
CA ASP A 86 -7.10 21.11 -0.29
C ASP A 86 -6.01 20.28 -1.00
N ALA A 87 -4.91 20.95 -1.36
CA ALA A 87 -3.74 20.30 -1.96
C ALA A 87 -2.79 19.79 -0.88
N LEU A 88 -3.00 18.56 -0.43
CA LEU A 88 -2.24 17.97 0.68
C LEU A 88 -0.82 17.59 0.25
N ASN A 89 0.12 17.73 1.18
CA ASN A 89 1.46 17.15 1.07
C ASN A 89 1.45 15.71 1.58
N PHE A 90 2.40 14.89 1.12
CA PHE A 90 2.64 13.56 1.70
C PHE A 90 2.70 13.61 3.23
N GLY A 91 2.02 12.69 3.90
CA GLY A 91 2.02 12.61 5.35
C GLY A 91 1.01 13.53 6.04
N ALA A 92 0.21 14.32 5.30
CA ALA A 92 -0.88 15.10 5.87
C ALA A 92 -2.12 14.22 6.09
N ASP A 93 -2.83 14.44 7.19
CA ASP A 93 -4.07 13.72 7.47
C ASP A 93 -5.20 14.21 6.56
N VAL A 94 -6.04 13.28 6.12
CA VAL A 94 -7.29 13.59 5.42
C VAL A 94 -8.37 13.79 6.48
N THR A 95 -8.93 14.99 6.53
CA THR A 95 -9.91 15.38 7.54
C THR A 95 -11.06 16.16 6.92
N ASP A 96 -12.12 16.38 7.70
CA ASP A 96 -13.14 17.36 7.35
C ASP A 96 -12.54 18.78 7.24
N PRO A 97 -13.22 19.72 6.55
CA PRO A 97 -14.50 19.58 5.86
C PRO A 97 -14.44 18.92 4.48
N TYR A 98 -15.59 18.35 4.07
CA TYR A 98 -15.77 17.71 2.75
C TYR A 98 -16.83 18.44 1.91
N SER A 99 -16.61 18.51 0.60
CA SER A 99 -17.56 19.07 -0.37
C SER A 99 -17.88 18.07 -1.49
N SER A 100 -19.12 18.07 -1.97
CA SER A 100 -19.57 17.21 -3.08
C SER A 100 -19.76 18.02 -4.37
N GLY A 101 -20.01 17.32 -5.47
CA GLY A 101 -20.21 17.93 -6.79
C GLY A 101 -18.89 18.37 -7.43
N ASN A 102 -18.94 19.50 -8.12
CA ASN A 102 -17.82 19.98 -8.94
C ASN A 102 -16.85 20.81 -8.10
N ALA A 103 -15.57 20.47 -8.15
CA ALA A 103 -14.50 21.23 -7.52
C ALA A 103 -13.36 21.49 -8.51
N ALA A 104 -12.76 22.67 -8.43
CA ALA A 104 -11.65 23.08 -9.29
C ALA A 104 -10.32 22.80 -8.58
N LEU A 105 -9.55 21.85 -9.15
CA LEU A 105 -8.18 21.58 -8.73
C LEU A 105 -7.25 22.73 -9.14
N GLY A 106 -7.55 23.35 -10.28
CA GLY A 106 -6.84 24.51 -10.84
C GLY A 106 -7.65 25.18 -11.97
N THR A 107 -7.54 26.50 -12.11
CA THR A 107 -8.22 27.25 -13.20
C THR A 107 -7.44 28.49 -13.65
N ASP A 108 -7.49 28.78 -14.94
CA ASP A 108 -6.91 30.01 -15.50
C ASP A 108 -7.74 31.26 -15.17
N VAL A 109 -8.99 31.08 -14.76
CA VAL A 109 -9.90 32.19 -14.43
C VAL A 109 -9.88 32.45 -12.93
N GLY A 110 -9.45 33.64 -12.54
CA GLY A 110 -9.46 34.08 -11.14
C GLY A 110 -8.37 33.46 -10.26
N GLY A 111 -7.50 32.61 -10.82
CA GLY A 111 -6.37 31.99 -10.10
C GLY A 111 -6.79 31.05 -8.97
N GLY A 112 -7.97 30.43 -9.10
CA GLY A 112 -8.50 29.47 -8.13
C GLY A 112 -7.90 28.06 -8.27
N GLY A 113 -8.07 27.25 -7.23
CA GLY A 113 -7.52 25.90 -7.14
C GLY A 113 -6.09 25.87 -6.58
N LEU A 114 -5.80 24.84 -5.78
CA LEU A 114 -4.54 24.73 -5.03
C LEU A 114 -3.53 23.76 -5.66
N PHE A 115 -3.89 23.09 -6.75
CA PHE A 115 -3.04 22.11 -7.42
C PHE A 115 -2.28 22.68 -8.62
N THR A 116 -2.67 23.84 -9.17
CA THR A 116 -2.05 24.47 -10.35
C THR A 116 -0.54 24.61 -10.18
N GLY A 117 0.24 23.82 -10.94
CA GLY A 117 1.70 23.87 -10.94
C GLY A 117 2.34 23.55 -9.59
N ALA A 118 1.60 22.95 -8.65
CA ALA A 118 2.09 22.64 -7.31
C ALA A 118 2.99 21.39 -7.25
N GLY A 119 3.17 20.74 -8.41
CA GLY A 119 3.74 19.40 -8.54
C GLY A 119 2.79 18.34 -7.99
N MET A 120 3.35 17.16 -7.71
CA MET A 120 2.66 16.06 -7.05
C MET A 120 2.08 16.47 -5.68
N LYS A 121 0.76 16.29 -5.54
CA LYS A 121 -0.03 16.54 -4.33
C LYS A 121 -1.03 15.41 -4.11
N TYR A 122 -1.71 15.45 -2.98
CA TYR A 122 -2.76 14.51 -2.63
C TYR A 122 -4.08 15.24 -2.47
N LEU A 123 -5.12 14.71 -3.11
CA LEU A 123 -6.51 15.11 -2.91
C LEU A 123 -7.12 14.17 -1.87
N GLY A 124 -7.62 14.72 -0.76
CA GLY A 124 -8.36 13.96 0.25
C GLY A 124 -9.74 13.53 -0.27
N LEU A 125 -10.11 12.29 -0.01
CA LEU A 125 -11.35 11.66 -0.47
C LEU A 125 -12.19 11.22 0.73
N ASN A 126 -13.51 11.37 0.59
CA ASN A 126 -14.49 10.75 1.47
C ASN A 126 -15.46 9.94 0.60
N LEU A 127 -15.27 8.62 0.59
CA LEU A 127 -16.06 7.64 -0.16
C LEU A 127 -17.31 7.27 0.64
N ASP A 128 -18.39 6.93 -0.06
CA ASP A 128 -19.58 6.34 0.52
C ASP A 128 -19.63 4.84 0.17
N ILE A 129 -19.09 3.99 1.04
CA ILE A 129 -19.06 2.55 0.81
C ILE A 129 -20.20 1.92 1.60
N SER A 130 -21.23 1.45 0.88
CA SER A 130 -22.42 0.86 1.50
C SER A 130 -23.14 1.77 2.53
N GLY A 131 -23.11 3.10 2.33
CA GLY A 131 -23.77 4.08 3.20
C GLY A 131 -22.91 4.60 4.35
N GLU A 132 -21.65 4.16 4.45
CA GLU A 132 -20.71 4.58 5.48
C GLU A 132 -19.55 5.39 4.86
N SER A 133 -19.02 6.34 5.63
CA SER A 133 -17.88 7.17 5.21
C SER A 133 -16.57 6.38 5.27
N HIS A 134 -15.80 6.39 4.19
CA HIS A 134 -14.47 5.79 4.11
C HIS A 134 -13.46 6.79 3.57
N LEU A 135 -12.43 7.09 4.37
CA LEU A 135 -11.47 8.11 4.01
C LEU A 135 -10.39 7.55 3.08
N GLY A 136 -10.00 8.37 2.11
CA GLY A 136 -8.97 8.04 1.15
C GLY A 136 -8.19 9.24 0.68
N TRP A 137 -7.26 8.99 -0.24
CA TRP A 137 -6.50 10.00 -0.94
C TRP A 137 -6.21 9.51 -2.36
N ILE A 138 -6.12 10.43 -3.31
CA ILE A 138 -5.56 10.17 -4.64
C ILE A 138 -4.39 11.12 -4.89
N SER A 139 -3.27 10.60 -5.37
CA SER A 139 -2.11 11.40 -5.73
C SER A 139 -2.23 11.89 -7.17
N LEU A 140 -2.02 13.18 -7.35
CA LEU A 140 -2.18 13.82 -8.65
C LEU A 140 -1.28 15.05 -8.83
N GLU A 141 -1.07 15.41 -10.09
CA GLU A 141 -0.46 16.68 -10.50
C GLU A 141 -1.40 17.40 -11.46
N VAL A 142 -1.55 18.72 -11.27
CA VAL A 142 -2.15 19.62 -12.27
C VAL A 142 -1.03 20.47 -12.86
N VAL A 143 -0.82 20.35 -14.16
CA VAL A 143 0.19 21.14 -14.87
C VAL A 143 -0.15 22.63 -14.76
N ALA A 144 0.85 23.51 -14.69
CA ALA A 144 0.67 24.95 -14.46
C ALA A 144 -0.23 25.65 -15.51
N SER A 145 -0.41 25.05 -16.69
CA SER A 145 -1.33 25.48 -17.75
C SER A 145 -2.80 25.09 -17.52
N ASN A 146 -3.13 24.39 -16.43
CA ASN A 146 -4.47 23.90 -16.10
C ASN A 146 -5.14 23.04 -17.20
N ASP A 147 -4.37 22.53 -18.16
CA ASP A 147 -4.86 21.78 -19.31
C ASP A 147 -4.55 20.27 -19.25
N THR A 148 -3.90 19.85 -18.15
CA THR A 148 -3.46 18.47 -17.93
C THR A 148 -3.56 18.10 -16.45
N ILE A 149 -4.20 16.97 -16.15
CA ILE A 149 -4.17 16.29 -14.85
C ILE A 149 -3.42 14.97 -15.03
N ILE A 150 -2.53 14.62 -14.11
CA ILE A 150 -1.87 13.32 -14.05
C ILE A 150 -2.29 12.65 -12.75
N LEU A 151 -2.91 11.48 -12.81
CA LEU A 151 -3.28 10.65 -11.66
C LEU A 151 -2.29 9.50 -11.53
N TYR A 152 -1.72 9.29 -10.34
CA TYR A 152 -0.67 8.29 -10.15
C TYR A 152 -1.22 7.06 -9.42
N ASP A 153 -1.64 7.21 -8.18
CA ASP A 153 -2.18 6.15 -7.35
C ASP A 153 -3.23 6.65 -6.36
N ILE A 154 -3.95 5.70 -5.78
CA ILE A 154 -5.01 5.95 -4.81
C ILE A 154 -4.83 5.03 -3.61
N GLY A 155 -5.26 5.49 -2.45
CA GLY A 155 -5.33 4.71 -1.22
C GLY A 155 -6.58 5.07 -0.43
N TYR A 156 -7.30 4.08 0.09
CA TYR A 156 -8.48 4.31 0.93
C TYR A 156 -8.60 3.28 2.04
N ASN A 157 -9.22 3.69 3.15
CA ASN A 157 -9.42 2.84 4.31
C ASN A 157 -10.63 1.93 4.08
N THR A 158 -10.48 0.62 4.27
CA THR A 158 -11.62 -0.31 4.22
C THR A 158 -12.41 -0.34 5.54
N THR A 159 -11.92 0.33 6.58
CA THR A 159 -12.65 0.49 7.84
C THR A 159 -13.40 1.83 7.84
N PRO A 160 -14.73 1.83 8.08
CA PRO A 160 -15.52 3.06 8.10
C PRO A 160 -14.98 4.09 9.10
N SER A 161 -14.90 5.35 8.65
CA SER A 161 -14.52 6.53 9.45
C SER A 161 -13.16 6.47 10.14
N ASP A 162 -12.33 5.47 9.85
CA ASP A 162 -10.95 5.43 10.33
C ASP A 162 -10.10 6.43 9.54
N GLY A 163 -9.31 7.21 10.27
CA GLY A 163 -8.40 8.22 9.69
C GLY A 163 -7.43 7.61 8.69
N ILE A 164 -7.02 8.42 7.71
CA ILE A 164 -5.98 8.08 6.76
C ILE A 164 -5.02 9.25 6.57
N THR A 165 -3.74 8.92 6.40
CA THR A 165 -2.69 9.89 6.12
C THR A 165 -2.31 9.78 4.65
N SER A 166 -2.33 10.91 3.94
CA SER A 166 -2.07 11.00 2.50
C SER A 166 -0.72 10.40 2.09
N GLY A 167 -0.75 9.58 1.04
CA GLY A 167 0.42 8.89 0.49
C GLY A 167 0.96 7.74 1.34
N LEU A 168 0.45 7.53 2.56
CA LEU A 168 0.72 6.31 3.31
C LEU A 168 -0.23 5.22 2.83
N THR A 169 0.35 4.16 2.27
CA THR A 169 -0.31 2.87 2.13
C THR A 169 0.06 2.00 3.32
N ASN A 170 -0.61 0.87 3.52
CA ASN A 170 -0.24 -0.07 4.59
C ASN A 170 1.28 -0.34 4.54
N LEU A 171 2.03 0.16 5.54
CA LEU A 171 3.47 -0.06 5.73
C LEU A 171 3.79 -1.50 6.16
N THR A 172 2.95 -2.45 5.78
CA THR A 172 3.15 -3.88 5.94
C THR A 172 3.22 -4.56 4.57
N SER A 173 3.90 -3.94 3.60
CA SER A 173 4.60 -4.74 2.60
C SER A 173 5.77 -5.43 3.33
N VAL A 174 5.49 -6.52 4.03
CA VAL A 174 6.45 -7.61 4.00
C VAL A 174 6.48 -7.97 2.53
N ASN A 175 7.51 -7.56 1.80
CA ASN A 175 7.82 -8.21 0.53
C ASN A 175 7.73 -9.70 0.86
N GLU A 176 6.76 -10.42 0.30
CA GLU A 176 6.78 -11.86 0.36
C GLU A 176 8.06 -12.25 -0.37
N ILE A 177 9.15 -12.34 0.37
CA ILE A 177 10.35 -13.06 -0.02
C ILE A 177 9.78 -14.44 -0.29
N SER A 178 9.53 -14.75 -1.57
CA SER A 178 9.05 -16.08 -1.93
C SER A 178 10.17 -17.01 -1.46
N ALA A 179 9.86 -17.79 -0.43
CA ALA A 179 10.84 -18.63 0.20
C ALA A 179 11.28 -19.67 -0.82
N ILE A 180 12.58 -19.74 -1.09
CA ILE A 180 13.11 -20.85 -1.88
C ILE A 180 12.96 -22.09 -0.99
N ASP A 181 12.06 -23.00 -1.35
CA ASP A 181 12.02 -24.32 -0.71
C ASP A 181 13.10 -25.22 -1.34
N PHE A 182 13.90 -25.83 -0.48
CA PHE A 182 14.99 -26.70 -0.88
C PHE A 182 15.31 -27.68 0.24
N GLU A 183 15.95 -28.80 -0.04
CA GLU A 183 16.36 -29.77 0.96
C GLU A 183 17.89 -29.93 0.99
N ILE A 184 18.43 -30.31 2.15
CA ILE A 184 19.88 -30.52 2.36
C ILE A 184 20.12 -31.98 2.77
N TYR A 185 20.97 -32.69 2.03
CA TYR A 185 21.33 -34.07 2.33
C TYR A 185 22.83 -34.34 2.12
N PRO A 186 23.47 -35.20 2.92
CA PRO A 186 22.95 -35.76 4.16
C PRO A 186 22.93 -34.70 5.27
N ASN A 187 22.02 -34.86 6.22
CA ASN A 187 22.01 -34.08 7.47
C ASN A 187 21.77 -35.07 8.63
N PRO A 188 22.77 -35.32 9.50
CA PRO A 188 24.07 -34.66 9.59
C PRO A 188 25.03 -34.99 8.43
N SER A 189 25.92 -34.05 8.11
CA SER A 189 26.90 -34.11 7.02
C SER A 189 28.33 -34.29 7.52
N GLU A 190 29.20 -34.86 6.70
CA GLU A 190 30.63 -35.01 7.00
C GLU A 190 31.50 -34.07 6.16
N ASN A 191 31.54 -34.24 4.83
CA ASN A 191 32.43 -33.43 3.98
C ASN A 191 31.68 -32.66 2.90
N ILE A 192 30.54 -33.16 2.44
CA ILE A 192 29.79 -32.59 1.33
C ILE A 192 28.32 -32.56 1.72
N ILE A 193 27.64 -31.46 1.38
CA ILE A 193 26.19 -31.37 1.38
C ILE A 193 25.69 -31.22 -0.05
N SER A 194 24.61 -31.91 -0.36
CA SER A 194 23.83 -31.78 -1.59
C SER A 194 22.58 -30.96 -1.31
N ILE A 195 22.29 -30.02 -2.20
CA ILE A 195 21.11 -29.15 -2.13
C ILE A 195 20.15 -29.52 -3.25
N SER A 196 18.93 -29.92 -2.89
CA SER A 196 17.85 -30.22 -3.82
C SER A 196 16.87 -29.06 -3.86
N TYR A 197 16.72 -28.40 -5.01
CA TYR A 197 15.87 -27.22 -5.20
C TYR A 197 15.12 -27.32 -6.55
N PRO A 198 14.00 -26.60 -6.75
CA PRO A 198 13.25 -26.60 -8.00
C PRO A 198 14.13 -26.20 -9.20
N ASN A 199 14.01 -26.93 -10.32
CA ASN A 199 14.89 -26.80 -11.50
C ASN A 199 14.82 -25.45 -12.26
N SER A 200 14.01 -24.48 -11.81
CA SER A 200 13.81 -23.18 -12.44
C SER A 200 14.85 -22.11 -12.04
N MET A 201 15.79 -22.43 -11.14
CA MET A 201 16.81 -21.49 -10.67
C MET A 201 18.04 -21.48 -11.58
N SER A 202 18.43 -20.31 -12.10
CA SER A 202 19.51 -20.15 -13.08
C SER A 202 20.72 -19.36 -12.56
N SER A 203 20.55 -18.54 -11.51
CA SER A 203 21.60 -17.62 -11.01
C SER A 203 21.67 -17.55 -9.48
N ALA A 204 21.20 -18.59 -8.79
CA ALA A 204 21.19 -18.64 -7.34
C ALA A 204 22.61 -18.61 -6.73
N ARG A 205 22.72 -18.05 -5.52
CA ARG A 205 23.94 -18.05 -4.69
C ARG A 205 23.65 -18.70 -3.35
N TYR A 206 24.67 -19.29 -2.73
CA TYR A 206 24.58 -19.74 -1.34
C TYR A 206 25.49 -18.95 -0.41
N SER A 207 25.12 -18.96 0.87
CA SER A 207 25.99 -18.64 1.98
C SER A 207 25.74 -19.57 3.15
N ILE A 208 26.80 -19.93 3.87
CA ILE A 208 26.75 -20.70 5.11
C ILE A 208 27.19 -19.80 6.26
N SER A 209 26.40 -19.77 7.33
CA SER A 209 26.70 -19.01 8.55
C SER A 209 26.57 -19.91 9.78
N ASP A 210 27.28 -19.56 10.85
CA ASP A 210 27.05 -20.19 12.16
C ASP A 210 25.78 -19.65 12.83
N LEU A 211 25.43 -20.17 14.02
CA LEU A 211 24.23 -19.74 14.76
C LEU A 211 24.28 -18.29 15.26
N THR A 212 25.45 -17.66 15.26
CA THR A 212 25.59 -16.23 15.60
C THR A 212 25.37 -15.31 14.39
N GLY A 213 25.17 -15.90 13.20
CA GLY A 213 25.04 -15.17 11.94
C GLY A 213 26.38 -14.82 11.30
N LYS A 214 27.51 -15.29 11.86
CA LYS A 214 28.82 -15.07 11.26
C LYS A 214 28.90 -15.87 9.95
N LEU A 215 29.18 -15.16 8.85
CA LEU A 215 29.40 -15.77 7.54
C LEU A 215 30.68 -16.62 7.54
N ILE A 216 30.56 -17.89 7.14
CA ILE A 216 31.66 -18.88 7.09
C ILE A 216 32.05 -19.20 5.65
N LEU A 217 31.07 -19.40 4.77
CA LEU A 217 31.29 -19.77 3.36
C LEU A 217 30.25 -19.08 2.47
N LYS A 218 30.61 -18.76 1.21
CA LYS A 218 29.66 -18.31 0.19
C LYS A 218 30.14 -18.66 -1.21
N GLY A 219 29.22 -18.78 -2.15
CA GLY A 219 29.54 -19.05 -3.54
C GLY A 219 28.32 -19.01 -4.47
N THR A 220 28.57 -19.26 -5.75
CA THR A 220 27.51 -19.52 -6.73
C THR A 220 26.93 -20.91 -6.50
N MET A 221 25.63 -21.09 -6.78
CA MET A 221 24.97 -22.37 -6.53
C MET A 221 25.53 -23.51 -7.38
N THR A 222 25.88 -24.58 -6.67
CA THR A 222 26.20 -25.90 -7.21
C THR A 222 25.36 -26.93 -6.48
N LYS A 223 25.07 -28.07 -7.12
CA LYS A 223 24.30 -29.15 -6.48
C LYS A 223 24.98 -29.70 -5.23
N ASN A 224 26.32 -29.64 -5.18
CA ASN A 224 27.14 -30.11 -4.07
C ASN A 224 28.01 -28.97 -3.56
N ILE A 225 28.08 -28.82 -2.23
CA ILE A 225 28.91 -27.84 -1.54
C ILE A 225 29.84 -28.59 -0.60
N ASP A 226 31.14 -28.29 -0.71
CA ASP A 226 32.16 -28.80 0.21
C ASP A 226 32.08 -28.06 1.55
N VAL A 227 31.86 -28.82 2.62
CA VAL A 227 31.79 -28.37 4.01
C VAL A 227 32.87 -29.01 4.88
N SER A 228 33.86 -29.69 4.29
CA SER A 228 34.92 -30.40 5.03
C SER A 228 35.76 -29.49 5.93
N THR A 229 35.87 -28.20 5.57
CA THR A 229 36.63 -27.20 6.32
C THR A 229 35.88 -26.64 7.53
N LEU A 230 34.59 -26.94 7.67
CA LEU A 230 33.77 -26.49 8.80
C LEU A 230 34.03 -27.37 10.03
N ALA A 231 34.17 -26.75 11.19
CA ALA A 231 34.20 -27.47 12.45
C ALA A 231 32.85 -28.16 12.73
N SER A 232 32.86 -29.23 13.52
CA SER A 232 31.65 -29.90 14.00
C SER A 232 30.72 -28.90 14.67
N GLY A 233 29.45 -28.86 14.25
CA GLY A 233 28.53 -27.83 14.72
C GLY A 233 27.27 -27.70 13.89
N THR A 234 26.45 -26.71 14.25
CA THR A 234 25.20 -26.39 13.55
C THR A 234 25.38 -25.14 12.71
N TYR A 235 24.90 -25.19 11.47
CA TYR A 235 25.04 -24.10 10.50
C TYR A 235 23.72 -23.82 9.78
N ILE A 236 23.60 -22.60 9.25
CA ILE A 236 22.48 -22.16 8.43
C ILE A 236 22.99 -21.95 6.99
N VAL A 237 22.43 -22.69 6.05
CA VAL A 237 22.56 -22.43 4.62
C VAL A 237 21.47 -21.48 4.19
N THR A 238 21.85 -20.42 3.51
CA THR A 238 20.95 -19.47 2.85
C THR A 238 21.13 -19.59 1.35
N LEU A 239 20.04 -19.76 0.62
CA LEU A 239 19.98 -19.63 -0.84
C LEU A 239 19.36 -18.30 -1.19
N ALA A 240 19.90 -17.61 -2.20
CA ALA A 240 19.35 -16.35 -2.69
C ALA A 240 19.36 -16.32 -4.22
N GLU A 241 18.23 -15.97 -4.81
CA GLU A 241 18.08 -15.70 -6.25
C GLU A 241 17.16 -14.50 -6.46
N SER A 242 17.69 -13.43 -7.05
CA SER A 242 16.99 -12.14 -7.16
C SER A 242 16.46 -11.67 -5.80
N GLN A 243 15.14 -11.69 -5.58
CA GLN A 243 14.49 -11.29 -4.32
C GLN A 243 14.07 -12.48 -3.43
N ASN A 244 14.26 -13.71 -3.92
CA ASN A 244 13.83 -14.93 -3.24
C ASN A 244 14.95 -15.44 -2.34
N ILE A 245 14.64 -15.75 -1.08
CA ILE A 245 15.59 -16.27 -0.10
C ILE A 245 15.02 -17.51 0.56
N GLY A 246 15.80 -18.59 0.60
CA GLY A 246 15.51 -19.77 1.41
C GLY A 246 16.56 -19.95 2.49
N ARG A 247 16.19 -20.48 3.66
CA ARG A 247 17.14 -20.81 4.74
C ARG A 247 16.85 -22.20 5.30
N LYS A 248 17.87 -23.05 5.42
CA LYS A 248 17.77 -24.33 6.15
C LYS A 248 18.98 -24.58 7.04
N LYS A 249 18.72 -25.25 8.15
CA LYS A 249 19.71 -25.66 9.14
C LYS A 249 20.25 -27.05 8.80
N PHE A 250 21.55 -27.25 8.92
CA PHE A 250 22.16 -28.57 8.89
C PHE A 250 23.21 -28.74 9.99
N ILE A 251 23.53 -29.99 10.28
CA ILE A 251 24.51 -30.38 11.29
C ILE A 251 25.74 -30.92 10.57
N LYS A 252 26.92 -30.42 10.92
CA LYS A 252 28.23 -30.91 10.51
C LYS A 252 28.80 -31.78 11.64
N LYS A 253 29.16 -33.02 11.33
CA LYS A 253 29.86 -33.92 12.26
C LYS A 253 31.33 -33.56 12.36
#